data_AF-A0A1F5ZT12-F1
#
_entry.id   AF-A0A1F5ZT12-F1
#
_cell.length_a   1.000
_cell.length_b   1.000
_cell.length_c   1.000
_cell.angle_alpha   90.00
_cell.angle_beta   90.00
_cell.angle_gamma   90.00
#
_symmetry.space_group_name_H-M   'P 1'
#
loop_
_entity.id
_entity.type
_entity.pdbx_description
1 polymer ?
#
loop_
_entity_poly.entity_id
_entity_poly.type
_entity_poly.pdbx_seq_one_letter_code
_entity_poly.pdbx_strand_id
1 'polypeptide(L)'
;MTTKFSLRQFKRKYGTHKTCLETIKQLRFPDNMECPKCKKQTVFYPVRERSSFACNFCGWHVYPLAGTIFEKSSTPLDLWFFAMYLMVQTRSGISAKQFERMLGVTYKTAWRIFKQIRMLMAQEPSLLTGTVYMDEYGFRYNHRKDGGAMFFVEKLV
;
A
#
# COMPACT_ATOMS: atom_id res chain seq x y z
N MET A 1 6.23 6.26 24.75
CA MET A 1 5.34 7.33 24.25
C MET A 1 4.82 6.93 22.88
N THR A 2 3.56 6.51 22.78
CA THR A 2 2.93 6.16 21.49
C THR A 2 2.66 7.45 20.73
N THR A 3 3.53 7.78 19.77
CA THR A 3 3.37 8.96 18.91
C THR A 3 2.10 8.79 18.07
N LYS A 4 1.06 9.58 18.39
CA LYS A 4 -0.20 9.60 17.63
C LYS A 4 0.07 10.07 16.20
N PHE A 5 -0.01 9.17 15.22
CA PHE A 5 0.17 9.51 13.80
C PHE A 5 -1.15 9.99 13.18
N SER A 6 -1.38 11.29 13.24
CA SER A 6 -2.62 11.91 12.77
C SER A 6 -2.65 12.14 11.25
N LEU A 7 -3.84 12.30 10.68
CA LEU A 7 -4.03 12.62 9.26
C LEU A 7 -3.28 13.89 8.83
N ARG A 8 -3.18 14.90 9.72
CA ARG A 8 -2.41 16.12 9.45
C ARG A 8 -0.92 15.83 9.29
N GLN A 9 -0.36 14.97 10.15
CA GLN A 9 1.04 14.54 10.03
C GLN A 9 1.27 13.68 8.79
N PHE A 10 0.32 12.79 8.47
CA PHE A 10 0.34 12.00 7.25
C PHE A 10 0.40 12.90 6.01
N LYS A 11 -0.52 13.86 5.86
CA LYS A 11 -0.55 14.76 4.71
C LYS A 11 0.72 15.60 4.59
N ARG A 12 1.31 16.02 5.71
CA ARG A 12 2.58 16.74 5.70
C ARG A 12 3.74 15.88 5.20
N LYS A 13 3.74 14.59 5.53
CA LYS A 13 4.84 13.67 5.19
C LYS A 13 4.68 13.03 3.80
N TYR A 14 3.46 12.71 3.41
CA TYR A 14 3.12 11.92 2.21
C TYR A 14 2.12 12.62 1.29
N GLY A 15 2.10 13.95 1.32
CA GLY A 15 1.11 14.75 0.59
C GLY A 15 1.30 14.79 -0.92
N THR A 16 2.43 14.32 -1.46
CA THR A 16 2.69 14.35 -2.91
C THR A 16 3.23 13.02 -3.42
N HIS A 17 2.97 12.75 -4.70
CA HIS A 17 3.52 11.59 -5.40
C HIS A 17 5.05 11.51 -5.29
N LYS A 18 5.75 12.65 -5.43
CA LYS A 18 7.22 12.72 -5.38
C LYS A 18 7.75 12.31 -4.00
N THR A 19 7.17 12.83 -2.93
CA THR A 19 7.56 12.48 -1.54
C THR A 19 7.36 11.00 -1.24
N CYS A 20 6.27 10.41 -1.75
CA CYS A 20 6.01 8.98 -1.59
C CYS A 20 7.04 8.13 -2.37
N LEU A 21 7.35 8.51 -3.61
CA LEU A 21 8.34 7.84 -4.43
C LEU A 21 9.74 7.87 -3.80
N GLU A 22 10.15 9.04 -3.29
CA GLU A 22 11.41 9.20 -2.57
C GLU A 22 11.46 8.33 -1.31
N THR A 23 10.34 8.25 -0.57
CA THR A 23 10.24 7.37 0.61
C THR A 23 10.46 5.90 0.21
N ILE A 24 9.78 5.42 -0.84
CA ILE A 24 9.95 4.04 -1.33
C ILE A 24 11.39 3.81 -1.79
N LYS A 25 11.98 4.80 -2.49
CA LYS A 25 13.38 4.75 -2.90
C LYS A 25 14.29 4.61 -1.70
N GLN A 26 14.15 5.43 -0.66
CA GLN A 26 14.99 5.35 0.53
C GLN A 26 14.87 4.01 1.26
N LEU A 27 13.66 3.43 1.32
CA LEU A 27 13.42 2.14 1.97
C LEU A 27 14.09 0.96 1.24
N ARG A 28 14.16 1.01 -0.10
CA ARG A 28 14.71 -0.09 -0.91
C ARG A 28 16.15 0.13 -1.36
N PHE A 29 16.51 1.38 -1.63
CA PHE A 29 17.76 1.85 -2.21
C PHE A 29 18.27 3.07 -1.41
N PRO A 30 18.84 2.86 -0.22
CA PRO A 30 19.45 3.94 0.56
C PRO A 30 20.61 4.61 -0.20
N ASP A 31 20.94 5.84 0.18
CA ASP A 31 21.88 6.70 -0.56
C ASP A 31 23.34 6.19 -0.60
N ASN A 32 23.68 5.20 0.24
CA ASN A 32 25.00 4.57 0.31
C ASN A 32 25.04 3.16 -0.31
N MET A 33 24.04 2.79 -1.11
CA MET A 33 24.02 1.49 -1.77
C MET A 33 25.05 1.42 -2.92
N GLU A 34 25.70 0.28 -3.06
CA GLU A 34 26.52 -0.03 -4.22
C GLU A 34 25.66 -0.26 -5.47
N CYS A 35 26.04 0.38 -6.58
CA CYS A 35 25.34 0.17 -7.84
C CYS A 35 25.53 -1.27 -8.33
N PRO A 36 24.46 -2.01 -8.71
CA PRO A 36 24.59 -3.39 -9.18
C PRO A 36 25.41 -3.53 -10.45
N LYS A 37 25.52 -2.47 -11.27
CA LYS A 37 26.27 -2.49 -12.53
C LYS A 37 27.74 -2.10 -12.35
N CYS A 38 28.01 -0.98 -11.65
CA CYS A 38 29.38 -0.45 -11.55
C CYS A 38 30.06 -0.71 -10.21
N LYS A 39 29.36 -1.31 -9.23
CA LYS A 39 29.87 -1.66 -7.88
C LYS A 39 30.52 -0.51 -7.11
N LYS A 40 30.20 0.73 -7.48
CA LYS A 40 30.62 1.93 -6.77
C LYS A 40 29.47 2.39 -5.88
N GLN A 41 29.79 2.86 -4.67
CA GLN A 41 28.84 3.57 -3.82
C GLN A 41 28.40 4.83 -4.55
N THR A 42 27.10 4.98 -4.77
CA THR A 42 26.56 6.05 -5.60
C THR A 42 25.26 6.58 -5.06
N VAL A 43 25.05 7.88 -5.26
CA VAL A 43 23.75 8.52 -5.03
C VAL A 43 22.94 8.38 -6.31
N PHE A 44 21.73 7.82 -6.17
CA PHE A 44 20.76 7.72 -7.25
C PHE A 44 19.92 8.99 -7.35
N TYR A 45 19.96 9.68 -8.49
CA TYR A 45 19.21 10.90 -8.75
C TYR A 45 17.89 10.60 -9.51
N PRO A 46 16.81 11.36 -9.27
CA PRO A 46 15.54 11.14 -9.95
C PRO A 46 15.62 11.54 -11.43
N VAL A 47 15.09 10.69 -12.32
CA VAL A 47 14.97 11.00 -13.74
C VAL A 47 13.71 11.83 -13.98
N ARG A 48 13.82 12.91 -14.75
CA ARG A 48 12.66 13.75 -15.10
C ARG A 48 11.65 12.91 -15.89
N GLU A 49 10.36 13.11 -15.62
CA GLU A 49 9.21 12.45 -16.28
C GLU A 49 8.97 10.96 -15.98
N ARG A 50 9.94 10.24 -15.39
CA ARG A 50 9.79 8.81 -15.07
C ARG A 50 9.90 8.57 -13.56
N SER A 51 9.20 7.55 -13.07
CA SER A 51 9.34 7.08 -11.68
C SER A 51 10.58 6.18 -11.52
N SER A 52 11.72 6.63 -12.06
CA SER A 52 13.00 5.93 -12.04
C SER A 52 14.11 6.83 -11.52
N PHE A 53 15.16 6.20 -11.02
CA PHE A 53 16.35 6.88 -10.54
C PHE A 53 17.57 6.38 -11.30
N ALA A 54 18.54 7.24 -11.57
CA ALA A 54 19.75 6.88 -12.30
C ALA A 54 20.99 7.00 -11.41
N CYS A 55 21.94 6.08 -11.61
CA CYS A 55 23.25 6.11 -10.96
C CYS A 55 24.07 7.30 -11.48
N ASN A 56 24.75 8.01 -10.58
CA ASN A 56 25.60 9.16 -10.93
C ASN A 56 26.83 8.77 -11.78
N PHE A 57 27.37 7.56 -11.61
CA PHE A 57 28.59 7.14 -12.30
C PHE A 57 28.35 6.48 -13.66
N CYS A 58 27.36 5.60 -13.77
CA CYS A 58 27.18 4.75 -14.95
C CYS A 58 25.84 4.96 -15.67
N GLY A 59 24.97 5.85 -15.17
CA GLY A 59 23.66 6.11 -15.77
C GLY A 59 22.69 4.92 -15.72
N TRP A 60 23.00 3.89 -14.92
CA TRP A 60 22.10 2.74 -14.76
C TRP A 60 20.81 3.15 -14.05
N HIS A 61 19.67 2.72 -14.59
CA HIS A 61 18.36 3.05 -14.07
C HIS A 61 17.87 1.99 -13.08
N VAL A 62 17.38 2.46 -11.93
CA VAL A 62 16.67 1.66 -10.94
C VAL A 62 15.22 2.10 -10.87
N TYR A 63 14.33 1.14 -10.70
CA TYR A 63 12.89 1.35 -10.62
C TYR A 63 12.40 0.95 -9.21
N PRO A 64 12.21 1.91 -8.29
CA PRO A 64 11.84 1.60 -6.91
C PRO A 64 10.47 0.93 -6.77
N LEU A 65 9.61 1.01 -7.79
CA LEU A 65 8.28 0.42 -7.78
C LEU A 65 8.27 -1.03 -8.32
N ALA A 66 9.33 -1.49 -8.97
CA ALA A 66 9.37 -2.81 -9.59
C ALA A 66 9.34 -3.93 -8.53
N GLY A 67 8.46 -4.92 -8.69
CA GLY A 67 8.25 -5.99 -7.71
C GLY A 67 7.44 -5.56 -6.48
N THR A 68 6.69 -4.46 -6.56
CA THR A 68 5.79 -4.00 -5.47
C THR A 68 4.35 -3.92 -5.95
N ILE A 69 3.40 -3.76 -5.02
CA ILE A 69 1.99 -3.52 -5.36
C ILE A 69 1.75 -2.26 -6.19
N PHE A 70 2.71 -1.35 -6.22
CA PHE A 70 2.66 -0.11 -7.01
C PHE A 70 3.13 -0.29 -8.46
N GLU A 71 3.68 -1.46 -8.80
CA GLU A 71 4.19 -1.73 -10.13
C GLU A 71 3.09 -1.58 -11.20
N LYS A 72 3.43 -0.88 -12.29
CA LYS A 72 2.55 -0.63 -13.45
C LYS A 72 1.19 -0.04 -13.05
N SER A 73 1.11 0.67 -11.93
CA SER A 73 -0.12 1.36 -11.53
C SER A 73 -0.15 2.77 -12.11
N SER A 74 -1.24 3.12 -12.79
CA SER A 74 -1.50 4.50 -13.25
C SER A 74 -1.99 5.41 -12.12
N THR A 75 -2.34 4.83 -10.97
CA THR A 75 -2.80 5.56 -9.79
C THR A 75 -1.62 6.19 -9.07
N PRO A 76 -1.74 7.48 -8.66
CA PRO A 76 -0.65 8.16 -8.01
C PRO A 76 -0.40 7.57 -6.59
N LEU A 77 0.87 7.57 -6.18
CA LEU A 77 1.34 6.93 -4.94
C LEU A 77 0.81 7.56 -3.66
N ASP A 78 0.45 8.84 -3.68
CA ASP A 78 -0.22 9.53 -2.57
C ASP A 78 -1.56 8.88 -2.23
N LEU A 79 -2.37 8.50 -3.23
CA LEU A 79 -3.63 7.78 -3.02
C LEU A 79 -3.40 6.38 -2.44
N TRP A 80 -2.36 5.68 -2.91
CA TRP A 80 -1.96 4.38 -2.33
C TRP A 80 -1.53 4.51 -0.86
N PHE A 81 -0.76 5.54 -0.53
CA PHE A 81 -0.32 5.78 0.84
C PHE A 81 -1.49 6.17 1.74
N PHE A 82 -2.42 6.98 1.22
CA PHE A 82 -3.62 7.35 1.95
C PHE A 82 -4.53 6.13 2.17
N ALA A 83 -4.63 5.25 1.17
CA ALA A 83 -5.31 3.98 1.29
C ALA A 83 -4.74 3.09 2.42
N MET A 84 -3.42 2.95 2.48
CA MET A 84 -2.75 2.21 3.55
C MET A 84 -2.97 2.87 4.92
N TYR A 85 -2.90 4.20 4.99
CA TYR A 85 -3.17 4.95 6.22
C TYR A 85 -4.58 4.69 6.75
N LEU A 86 -5.59 4.72 5.87
CA LEU A 86 -6.98 4.43 6.24
C LEU A 86 -7.14 3.02 6.80
N MET A 87 -6.58 2.00 6.12
CA MET A 87 -6.65 0.60 6.58
C MET A 87 -6.06 0.40 7.99
N VAL A 88 -4.90 1.02 8.25
CA VAL A 88 -4.21 0.88 9.55
C VAL A 88 -4.93 1.64 10.66
N GLN A 89 -5.53 2.79 10.33
CA GLN A 89 -6.20 3.63 11.32
C GLN A 89 -7.58 3.09 11.75
N THR A 90 -8.24 2.31 10.90
CA THR A 90 -9.56 1.75 11.20
C THR A 90 -9.48 0.40 11.91
N ARG A 91 -10.10 0.32 13.09
CA ARG A 91 -10.27 -0.95 13.82
C ARG A 91 -11.31 -1.87 13.18
N SER A 92 -12.38 -1.28 12.64
CA SER A 92 -13.45 -1.99 11.94
C SER A 92 -13.11 -2.00 10.45
N GLY A 93 -13.10 -3.17 9.83
CA GLY A 93 -12.74 -3.28 8.41
C GLY A 93 -13.57 -2.35 7.54
N ILE A 94 -12.91 -1.61 6.64
CA ILE A 94 -13.57 -0.64 5.77
C ILE A 94 -14.19 -1.34 4.56
N SER A 95 -15.31 -0.81 4.07
CA SER A 95 -15.92 -1.12 2.78
C SER A 95 -15.03 -0.74 1.57
N ALA A 96 -15.01 -1.55 0.51
CA ALA A 96 -14.46 -1.08 -0.79
C ALA A 96 -15.19 0.17 -1.34
N LYS A 97 -16.49 0.32 -1.06
CA LYS A 97 -17.30 1.49 -1.45
C LYS A 97 -17.02 2.74 -0.61
N GLN A 98 -16.61 2.57 0.65
CA GLN A 98 -16.14 3.67 1.47
C GLN A 98 -14.75 4.13 1.02
N PHE A 99 -13.91 3.17 0.63
CA PHE A 99 -12.63 3.43 -0.03
C PHE A 99 -12.78 4.30 -1.29
N GLU A 100 -13.75 3.97 -2.14
CA GLU A 100 -14.10 4.76 -3.32
C GLU A 100 -14.41 6.23 -2.96
N ARG A 101 -15.30 6.44 -1.98
CA ARG A 101 -15.69 7.78 -1.52
C ARG A 101 -14.52 8.56 -0.90
N MET A 102 -13.66 7.90 -0.15
CA MET A 102 -12.53 8.54 0.53
C MET A 102 -11.40 8.91 -0.44
N LEU A 103 -11.12 8.06 -1.42
CA LEU A 103 -10.05 8.29 -2.41
C LEU A 103 -10.50 9.13 -3.60
N GLY A 104 -11.81 9.20 -3.89
CA GLY A 104 -12.33 9.90 -5.07
C GLY A 104 -11.96 9.22 -6.39
N VAL A 105 -11.76 7.90 -6.37
CA VAL A 105 -11.44 7.09 -7.57
C VAL A 105 -12.63 6.23 -7.96
N THR A 106 -12.57 5.58 -9.13
CA THR A 106 -13.61 4.62 -9.53
C THR A 106 -13.62 3.40 -8.60
N TYR A 107 -14.80 2.80 -8.40
CA TYR A 107 -14.95 1.56 -7.63
C TYR A 107 -13.95 0.46 -8.02
N LYS A 108 -13.73 0.24 -9.32
CA LYS A 108 -12.80 -0.79 -9.83
C LYS A 108 -11.36 -0.54 -9.35
N THR A 109 -10.94 0.71 -9.35
CA THR A 109 -9.62 1.13 -8.86
C THR A 109 -9.52 1.00 -7.35
N ALA A 110 -10.54 1.46 -6.62
CA ALA A 110 -10.62 1.35 -5.16
C ALA A 110 -10.54 -0.12 -4.72
N TRP A 111 -11.31 -1.01 -5.36
CA TRP A 111 -11.31 -2.43 -5.07
C TRP A 111 -9.96 -3.09 -5.36
N ARG A 112 -9.29 -2.73 -6.47
CA ARG A 112 -7.94 -3.22 -6.77
C ARG A 112 -6.95 -2.85 -5.66
N ILE A 113 -6.90 -1.57 -5.28
CA ILE A 113 -6.00 -1.06 -4.24
C ILE A 113 -6.25 -1.81 -2.93
N PHE A 114 -7.52 -1.88 -2.53
CA PHE A 114 -7.96 -2.50 -1.31
C PHE A 114 -7.63 -3.99 -1.24
N LYS A 115 -7.85 -4.73 -2.33
CA LYS A 115 -7.50 -6.15 -2.42
C LYS A 115 -5.99 -6.37 -2.28
N GLN A 116 -5.17 -5.56 -2.95
CA GLN A 116 -3.71 -5.67 -2.88
C GLN A 116 -3.19 -5.42 -1.45
N ILE A 117 -3.68 -4.38 -0.78
CA ILE A 117 -3.30 -4.08 0.60
C ILE A 117 -3.72 -5.22 1.54
N ARG A 118 -4.94 -5.74 1.41
CA ARG A 118 -5.41 -6.87 2.23
C ARG A 118 -4.59 -8.14 2.03
N MET A 119 -4.19 -8.45 0.78
CA MET A 119 -3.32 -9.59 0.50
C MET A 119 -1.95 -9.43 1.15
N LEU A 120 -1.40 -8.20 1.21
CA LEU A 120 -0.14 -7.95 1.92
C LEU A 120 -0.29 -8.00 3.46
N MET A 121 -1.44 -7.58 3.99
CA MET A 121 -1.73 -7.64 5.43
C MET A 121 -2.06 -9.06 5.91
N ALA A 122 -2.51 -9.92 5.01
CA ALA A 122 -2.70 -11.34 5.27
C ALA A 122 -1.34 -12.03 5.39
N GLN A 123 -0.67 -11.85 6.53
CA GLN A 123 0.39 -12.78 6.96
C GLN A 123 -0.22 -14.16 7.17
N GLU A 124 0.60 -15.21 6.98
CA GLU A 124 0.15 -16.60 7.15
C GLU A 124 -0.69 -16.71 8.42
N PRO A 125 -1.95 -17.15 8.32
CA PRO A 125 -2.73 -17.39 9.52
C PRO A 125 -2.01 -18.50 10.27
N SER A 126 -1.32 -18.14 11.36
CA SER A 126 -0.97 -19.14 12.36
C SER A 126 -2.29 -19.84 12.69
N LEU A 127 -2.39 -21.13 12.35
CA LEU A 127 -3.57 -21.91 12.65
C LEU A 127 -3.90 -21.68 14.12
N LEU A 128 -5.14 -21.25 14.39
CA LEU A 128 -5.58 -21.03 15.76
C LEU A 128 -5.53 -22.40 16.45
N THR A 129 -4.69 -22.53 17.48
CA THR A 129 -4.51 -23.78 18.24
C THR A 129 -5.03 -23.61 19.66
N GLY A 130 -5.54 -24.70 20.24
CA GLY A 130 -6.16 -24.70 21.57
C GLY A 130 -7.65 -24.34 21.55
N THR A 131 -8.18 -23.91 22.71
CA THR A 131 -9.60 -23.54 22.85
C THR A 131 -9.82 -22.14 22.32
N VAL A 132 -10.53 -22.03 21.21
CA VAL A 132 -10.90 -20.75 20.58
C VAL A 132 -12.38 -20.49 20.85
N TYR A 133 -12.67 -19.39 21.56
CA TYR A 133 -14.03 -18.90 21.68
C TYR A 133 -14.34 -18.00 20.49
N MET A 134 -15.35 -18.38 19.72
CA MET A 134 -15.85 -17.61 18.59
C MET A 134 -17.28 -17.22 18.93
N ASP A 135 -17.49 -15.92 19.14
CA ASP A 135 -18.84 -15.39 19.39
C ASP A 135 -19.67 -15.40 18.10
N GLU A 136 -20.99 -15.39 18.23
CA GLU A 136 -21.95 -15.60 17.14
C GLU A 136 -21.62 -14.77 15.88
N TYR A 137 -21.52 -15.44 14.73
CA TYR A 137 -21.29 -14.77 13.45
C TYR A 137 -22.18 -15.37 12.36
N GLY A 138 -23.03 -14.53 11.79
CA GLY A 138 -23.89 -14.89 10.66
C GLY A 138 -23.27 -14.44 9.34
N PHE A 139 -22.81 -15.38 8.51
CA PHE A 139 -22.49 -15.08 7.11
C PHE A 139 -23.68 -15.40 6.22
N ARG A 140 -24.26 -14.39 5.57
CA ARG A 140 -25.12 -14.61 4.41
C ARG A 140 -24.26 -14.76 3.17
N TYR A 141 -23.90 -15.99 2.84
CA TYR A 141 -23.30 -16.30 1.54
C TYR A 141 -24.39 -16.25 0.48
N ASN A 142 -24.32 -15.26 -0.40
CA ASN A 142 -25.04 -15.32 -1.66
C ASN A 142 -24.18 -16.17 -2.61
N HIS A 143 -24.58 -17.41 -2.87
CA HIS A 143 -23.96 -18.24 -3.91
C HIS A 143 -24.20 -17.59 -5.28
N ARG A 144 -23.40 -16.58 -5.62
CA ARG A 144 -23.25 -16.11 -7.00
C ARG A 144 -22.12 -16.95 -7.60
N LYS A 145 -22.42 -17.65 -8.69
CA LYS A 145 -21.51 -18.63 -9.31
C LYS A 145 -20.14 -18.08 -9.74
N ASP A 146 -19.92 -16.77 -9.73
CA ASP A 146 -18.64 -16.17 -10.12
C ASP A 146 -18.27 -14.99 -9.22
N GLY A 147 -17.12 -15.08 -8.53
CA GLY A 147 -16.33 -13.91 -8.10
C GLY A 147 -16.34 -13.53 -6.62
N GLY A 148 -15.32 -14.00 -5.89
CA GLY A 148 -14.56 -13.26 -4.86
C GLY A 148 -15.31 -12.78 -3.61
N ALA A 149 -15.11 -13.46 -2.48
CA ALA A 149 -15.58 -13.05 -1.16
C ALA A 149 -15.24 -11.59 -0.85
N MET A 150 -16.28 -10.77 -0.71
CA MET A 150 -16.18 -9.36 -0.34
C MET A 150 -16.47 -9.24 1.16
N PHE A 151 -15.41 -9.22 1.98
CA PHE A 151 -15.52 -8.96 3.41
C PHE A 151 -15.89 -7.49 3.65
N PHE A 152 -17.16 -7.25 3.94
CA PHE A 152 -17.66 -6.02 4.56
C PHE A 152 -18.10 -6.36 5.98
N VAL A 153 -17.44 -5.76 6.96
CA VAL A 153 -17.90 -5.77 8.35
C VAL A 153 -18.57 -4.42 8.56
N GLU A 154 -19.90 -4.41 8.56
CA GLU A 154 -20.69 -3.25 8.95
C GLU A 154 -21.33 -3.61 10.31
N LYS A 155 -20.82 -3.01 11.39
CA LYS A 155 -21.44 -3.10 12.72
C LYS A 155 -22.60 -2.10 12.77
N LEU A 156 -23.82 -2.59 12.92
CA LEU A 156 -24.90 -1.83 13.54
C LEU A 156 -24.99 -2.27 15.01
N VAL A 157 -24.94 -1.25 15.86
CA VAL A 157 -25.17 -1.14 17.32
C VAL A 157 -25.32 -2.45 18.10
#